data_AF-A0A0C2CGM4-F1
#
_entry.id   AF-A0A0C2CGM4-F1
#
_cell.length_a   1.000
_cell.length_b   1.000
_cell.length_c   1.000
_cell.angle_alpha   90.00
_cell.angle_beta   90.00
_cell.angle_gamma   90.00
#
_symmetry.space_group_name_H-M   'P 1'
#
loop_
_entity.id
_entity.type
_entity.pdbx_description
1 polymer ?
#
loop_
_entity_poly.entity_id
_entity_poly.type
_entity_poly.pdbx_seq_one_letter_code
_entity_poly.pdbx_strand_id
1 'polypeptide(L)'
;LPLTLPPILDNIAWFVGRWECKTTAGERFPEPMSGPYREILEVQISDVPMFDRPPVNVSTIAVTNDGRDVHSEVGFMTSKPFLEDTGFVEFNKPKQGDDLVGIETVSNN
;
A
#
# COMPACT_ATOMS: atom_id res chain seq x y z
N LEU A 1 10.05 -13.53 -15.81
CA LEU A 1 9.77 -12.34 -16.65
C LEU A 1 9.36 -11.22 -15.70
N PRO A 2 9.92 -10.00 -15.77
CA PRO A 2 9.42 -8.91 -14.96
C PRO A 2 7.97 -8.69 -15.33
N LEU A 3 7.06 -8.81 -14.37
CA LEU A 3 5.64 -8.58 -14.61
C LEU A 3 5.46 -7.12 -15.01
N THR A 4 4.73 -6.91 -16.10
CA THR A 4 4.36 -5.56 -16.54
C THR A 4 3.26 -5.05 -15.63
N LEU A 5 3.43 -3.84 -15.11
CA LEU A 5 2.40 -3.18 -14.30
C LEU A 5 1.13 -2.97 -15.16
N PRO A 6 -0.05 -3.42 -14.72
CA PRO A 6 -1.31 -3.14 -15.41
C PRO A 6 -1.57 -1.62 -15.53
N PRO A 7 -2.06 -1.10 -16.67
CA PRO A 7 -2.24 0.35 -16.88
C PRO A 7 -3.13 1.05 -15.85
N ILE A 8 -4.10 0.33 -15.27
CA ILE A 8 -4.96 0.86 -14.21
C ILE A 8 -4.19 1.22 -12.93
N LEU A 9 -2.95 0.73 -12.78
CA LEU A 9 -2.06 1.03 -11.65
C LEU A 9 -1.00 2.09 -11.99
N ASP A 10 -1.07 2.73 -13.16
CA ASP A 10 -0.09 3.76 -13.57
C ASP A 10 -0.02 4.92 -12.56
N ASN A 11 -1.14 5.26 -11.92
CA ASN A 11 -1.21 6.29 -10.87
C ASN A 11 -0.41 5.94 -9.60
N ILE A 12 -0.15 4.66 -9.34
CA ILE A 12 0.66 4.18 -8.20
C ILE A 12 2.00 3.57 -8.64
N ALA A 13 2.34 3.64 -9.93
CA ALA A 13 3.57 3.05 -10.47
C ALA A 13 4.84 3.57 -9.77
N TRP A 14 4.86 4.85 -9.42
CA TRP A 14 5.97 5.49 -8.72
C TRP A 14 6.23 4.92 -7.32
N PHE A 15 5.23 4.28 -6.72
CA PHE A 15 5.28 3.75 -5.37
C PHE A 15 5.80 2.30 -5.32
N VAL A 16 5.79 1.60 -6.46
CA VAL A 16 6.29 0.23 -6.59
C VAL A 16 7.80 0.19 -6.38
N GLY A 17 8.25 -0.61 -5.40
CA GLY A 17 9.65 -0.71 -5.04
C GLY A 17 9.86 -0.99 -3.56
N ARG A 18 11.13 -0.88 -3.14
CA ARG A 18 11.56 -1.04 -1.76
C ARG A 18 11.98 0.30 -1.18
N TRP A 19 11.32 0.69 -0.10
CA TRP A 19 11.53 1.93 0.64
C TRP A 19 12.06 1.59 2.02
N GLU A 20 12.98 2.42 2.51
CA GLU A 20 13.58 2.22 3.84
C GLU A 20 13.66 3.55 4.56
N CYS A 21 13.21 3.57 5.82
CA CYS A 21 13.29 4.73 6.68
C CYS A 21 13.93 4.37 8.03
N LYS A 22 14.47 5.39 8.70
CA LYS A 22 14.99 5.30 10.06
C LYS A 22 14.44 6.44 10.87
N THR A 23 13.96 6.13 12.06
CA THR A 23 13.38 7.11 12.97
C THR A 23 14.30 7.34 14.17
N THR A 24 14.12 8.49 14.81
CA THR A 24 14.81 8.86 16.05
C THR A 24 13.93 8.67 17.28
N ALA A 25 12.67 8.26 17.09
CA ALA A 25 11.66 8.10 18.12
C ALA A 25 10.75 6.89 17.81
N GLY A 26 9.95 6.48 18.79
CA GLY A 26 9.04 5.33 18.66
C GLY A 26 7.64 5.67 18.13
N GLU A 27 7.39 6.91 17.71
CA GLU A 27 6.08 7.29 17.18
C GLU A 27 5.80 6.54 15.87
N ARG A 28 4.76 5.73 15.88
CA ARG A 28 4.27 4.94 14.75
C ARG A 28 2.76 4.78 14.90
N PHE A 29 2.08 4.61 13.77
CA PHE A 29 0.66 4.27 13.70
C PHE A 29 0.51 2.91 13.01
N PRO A 30 -0.47 2.05 13.39
CA PRO A 30 -1.49 2.25 14.42
C PRO A 30 -0.94 2.15 15.85
N GLU A 31 0.13 1.40 16.06
CA GLU A 31 0.74 1.22 17.37
C GLU A 31 2.16 1.77 17.41
N PRO A 32 2.54 2.45 18.51
CA PRO A 32 3.89 2.96 18.69
C PRO A 32 4.89 1.82 18.87
N MET A 33 6.12 2.06 18.46
CA MET A 33 7.25 1.16 18.76
C MET A 33 7.81 1.49 20.15
N SER A 34 8.42 0.51 20.80
CA SER A 34 9.10 0.68 22.10
C SER A 34 10.31 1.63 22.07
N GLY A 35 10.79 2.05 20.90
CA GLY A 35 11.88 3.01 20.73
C GLY A 35 12.14 3.37 19.27
N PRO A 36 13.25 4.08 18.98
CA PRO A 36 13.67 4.40 17.62
C PRO A 36 13.81 3.13 16.78
N TYR A 37 13.36 3.17 15.54
CA TYR A 37 13.24 1.99 14.69
C TYR A 37 13.68 2.23 13.24
N ARG A 38 13.88 1.13 12.53
CA ARG A 38 14.07 1.09 11.09
C ARG A 38 12.90 0.37 10.47
N GLU A 39 12.32 0.93 9.42
CA GLU A 39 11.19 0.33 8.72
C GLU A 39 11.51 0.14 7.25
N ILE A 40 11.14 -1.02 6.74
CA ILE A 40 11.21 -1.38 5.33
C ILE A 40 9.78 -1.51 4.86
N LEU A 41 9.41 -0.74 3.85
CA LEU A 41 8.17 -0.87 3.10
C LEU A 41 8.52 -1.45 1.72
N GLU A 42 7.85 -2.52 1.33
CA GLU A 42 8.02 -3.16 0.04
C GLU A 42 6.68 -3.27 -0.67
N VAL A 43 6.64 -2.75 -1.89
CA VAL A 43 5.48 -2.71 -2.76
C VAL A 43 5.84 -3.45 -4.04
N GLN A 44 5.15 -4.55 -4.30
CA GLN A 44 5.46 -5.46 -5.41
C GLN A 44 4.22 -5.70 -6.26
N ILE A 45 4.41 -5.88 -7.57
CA ILE A 45 3.33 -6.30 -8.47
C ILE A 45 2.81 -7.65 -7.97
N SER A 46 1.49 -7.77 -7.82
CA SER A 46 0.90 -9.02 -7.38
C SER A 46 0.77 -9.99 -8.55
N ASP A 47 1.23 -11.22 -8.33
CA ASP A 47 1.10 -12.33 -9.29
C ASP A 47 -0.32 -12.93 -9.27
N VAL A 48 -1.11 -12.59 -8.25
CA VAL A 48 -2.44 -13.15 -8.02
C VAL A 48 -3.49 -12.08 -8.32
N PRO A 49 -4.35 -12.29 -9.34
CA PRO A 49 -5.46 -11.37 -9.59
C PRO A 49 -6.48 -11.48 -8.43
N MET A 50 -6.78 -10.35 -7.79
CA MET A 50 -7.95 -10.22 -6.92
C MET A 50 -9.17 -9.78 -7.73
N PHE A 51 -10.37 -10.09 -7.21
CA PHE A 51 -11.66 -9.84 -7.85
C PHE A 51 -11.70 -8.44 -8.50
N ASP A 52 -11.83 -8.45 -9.83
CA ASP A 52 -12.05 -7.32 -10.75
C ASP A 52 -10.99 -6.21 -10.83
N ARG A 53 -10.01 -6.12 -9.91
CA ARG A 53 -8.92 -5.13 -9.99
C ARG A 53 -7.55 -5.72 -9.69
N PRO A 54 -6.53 -5.47 -10.52
CA PRO A 54 -5.19 -5.92 -10.21
C PRO A 54 -4.67 -5.20 -8.95
N PRO A 55 -4.11 -5.94 -7.98
CA PRO A 55 -3.48 -5.32 -6.82
C PRO A 55 -1.94 -5.23 -6.98
N VAL A 56 -1.33 -4.41 -6.14
CA VAL A 56 0.06 -4.57 -5.72
C VAL A 56 0.08 -5.10 -4.29
N ASN A 57 1.01 -5.99 -3.98
CA ASN A 57 1.26 -6.45 -2.62
C ASN A 57 2.01 -5.36 -1.85
N VAL A 58 1.61 -5.14 -0.61
CA VAL A 58 2.26 -4.19 0.31
C VAL A 58 2.72 -4.96 1.52
N SER A 59 3.97 -4.77 1.92
CA SER A 59 4.49 -5.31 3.18
C SER A 59 5.36 -4.28 3.88
N THR A 60 5.24 -4.23 5.20
CA THR A 60 6.01 -3.33 6.05
C THR A 60 6.62 -4.14 7.18
N ILE A 61 7.91 -3.93 7.46
CA ILE A 61 8.59 -4.51 8.61
C ILE A 61 9.31 -3.39 9.34
N ALA A 62 8.90 -3.11 10.57
CA ALA A 62 9.56 -2.19 11.49
C ALA A 62 10.28 -2.96 12.59
N VAL A 63 11.53 -2.61 12.84
CA VAL A 63 12.37 -3.23 13.88
C VAL A 63 13.02 -2.11 14.68
N THR A 64 12.88 -2.13 16.00
CA THR A 64 13.60 -1.18 16.85
C THR A 64 15.10 -1.30 16.67
N ASN A 65 15.83 -0.21 16.90
CA ASN A 65 17.29 -0.19 16.71
C ASN A 65 18.03 -1.18 17.64
N ASP A 66 17.40 -1.59 18.73
CA ASP A 66 17.90 -2.63 19.64
C ASP A 66 17.38 -4.04 19.32
N GLY A 67 16.53 -4.19 18.29
CA GLY A 67 16.02 -5.46 17.78
C GLY A 67 15.02 -6.18 18.68
N ARG A 68 14.55 -5.56 19.77
CA ARG A 68 13.67 -6.21 20.76
C ARG A 68 12.20 -6.20 20.36
N ASP A 69 11.82 -5.31 19.48
CA ASP A 69 10.43 -5.06 19.10
C ASP A 69 10.32 -5.01 17.57
N VAL A 70 9.40 -5.82 17.05
CA VAL A 70 9.28 -6.14 15.62
C VAL A 70 7.82 -6.12 15.25
N HIS A 71 7.44 -5.16 14.41
CA HIS A 71 6.10 -5.01 13.88
C HIS A 71 6.12 -5.38 12.40
N SER A 72 5.13 -6.14 11.94
CA SER A 72 4.99 -6.48 10.52
C SER A 72 3.55 -6.34 10.06
N GLU A 73 3.41 -5.75 8.88
CA GLU A 73 2.11 -5.57 8.23
C GLU A 73 2.19 -6.11 6.82
N VAL A 74 1.15 -6.80 6.40
CA VAL A 74 1.01 -7.32 5.03
C VAL A 74 -0.36 -6.98 4.49
N GLY A 75 -0.44 -6.76 3.19
CA GLY A 75 -1.67 -6.30 2.58
C GLY A 75 -1.57 -6.15 1.09
N PHE A 76 -2.57 -5.46 0.55
CA PHE A 76 -2.65 -5.14 -0.87
C PHE A 76 -3.15 -3.72 -1.07
N MET A 77 -2.78 -3.16 -2.21
CA MET A 77 -3.19 -1.85 -2.66
C MET A 77 -3.74 -1.96 -4.08
N THR A 78 -4.83 -1.25 -4.36
CA THR A 78 -5.45 -1.22 -5.69
C THR A 78 -5.87 0.19 -6.06
N SER A 79 -5.83 0.50 -7.36
CA SER A 79 -6.30 1.78 -7.88
C SER A 79 -7.84 1.81 -7.97
N LYS A 80 -8.42 2.96 -7.63
CA LYS A 80 -9.83 3.27 -7.77
C LYS A 80 -10.00 4.48 -8.69
N PRO A 81 -10.13 4.25 -10.01
CA PRO A 81 -10.30 5.34 -10.97
C PRO A 81 -11.51 6.21 -10.63
N PHE A 82 -11.38 7.53 -10.80
CA PHE A 82 -12.49 8.46 -10.54
C PHE A 82 -13.65 8.22 -11.51
N LEU A 83 -13.37 8.04 -12.79
CA LEU A 83 -14.35 7.67 -13.82
C LEU A 83 -14.31 6.16 -14.05
N GLU A 84 -14.83 5.42 -13.08
CA GLU A 84 -14.98 3.98 -13.20
C GLU A 84 -16.31 3.61 -13.85
N ASP A 85 -16.27 2.71 -14.83
CA ASP A 85 -17.46 2.12 -15.43
C ASP A 85 -18.00 0.99 -14.52
N THR A 86 -18.67 1.41 -13.45
CA THR A 86 -19.20 0.47 -12.44
C THR A 86 -20.51 -0.20 -12.88
N GLY A 87 -21.07 0.18 -14.03
CA GLY A 87 -22.41 -0.23 -14.46
C GLY A 87 -23.57 0.39 -13.66
N PHE A 88 -23.29 1.27 -12.69
CA PHE A 88 -24.30 2.02 -11.94
C PHE A 88 -24.42 3.46 -12.46
N VAL A 89 -25.64 4.01 -12.41
CA VAL A 89 -25.89 5.41 -12.79
C VAL A 89 -25.58 6.32 -11.60
N GLU A 90 -24.53 7.13 -11.73
CA GLU A 90 -24.22 8.19 -10.76
C GLU A 90 -24.83 9.53 -11.19
N PHE A 91 -25.83 10.02 -10.46
CA PHE A 91 -26.61 11.20 -10.86
C PHE A 91 -25.92 12.55 -10.56
N ASN A 92 -24.99 12.60 -9.61
CA ASN A 92 -24.37 13.85 -9.11
C ASN A 92 -22.83 13.79 -9.07
N LYS A 93 -22.19 12.89 -9.83
CA LYS A 93 -20.72 12.82 -9.85
C LYS A 93 -20.14 14.02 -10.61
N PRO A 94 -19.14 14.72 -10.06
CA PRO A 94 -18.37 15.69 -10.82
C PRO A 94 -17.78 15.05 -12.09
N LYS A 95 -17.57 15.84 -13.15
CA LYS A 95 -16.97 15.35 -14.40
C LYS A 95 -15.46 15.13 -14.32
N GLN A 96 -14.83 15.61 -13.25
CA GLN A 96 -13.39 15.55 -13.01
C GLN A 96 -13.15 15.33 -11.52
N GLY A 97 -12.10 14.59 -11.20
CA GLY A 97 -11.67 14.26 -9.86
C GLY A 97 -10.45 13.34 -9.94
N ASP A 98 -9.77 13.19 -8.81
CA ASP A 98 -8.55 12.40 -8.73
C ASP A 98 -8.86 10.92 -8.57
N ASP A 99 -8.04 10.07 -9.20
CA ASP A 99 -8.05 8.64 -8.93
C ASP A 99 -7.66 8.40 -7.48
N LEU A 100 -8.38 7.49 -6.82
CA LEU A 100 -8.14 7.12 -5.45
C LEU A 100 -7.38 5.80 -5.37
N VAL A 101 -6.96 5.46 -4.16
CA VAL A 101 -6.25 4.21 -3.88
C VAL A 101 -6.92 3.54 -2.69
N GLY A 102 -7.26 2.26 -2.84
CA GLY A 102 -7.67 1.40 -1.74
C GLY A 102 -6.46 0.67 -1.18
N ILE A 103 -6.35 0.64 0.15
CA ILE A 103 -5.28 -0.09 0.86
C ILE A 103 -5.96 -0.94 1.93
N GLU A 104 -5.60 -2.22 1.97
CA GLU A 104 -6.05 -3.15 2.99
C GLU A 104 -4.85 -3.89 3.57
N THR A 105 -4.67 -3.80 4.88
CA THR A 105 -3.51 -4.35 5.60
C THR A 105 -3.95 -5.08 6.86
N VAL A 106 -3.18 -6.11 7.22
CA VAL A 106 -3.29 -6.82 8.50
C VAL A 106 -1.95 -6.74 9.21
N SER A 107 -2.01 -6.47 10.52
CA SER A 107 -0.85 -6.36 11.41
C SER A 107 -0.74 -7.60 12.31
N ASN A 108 0.47 -7.93 12.75
CA ASN A 108 0.73 -9.03 13.69
C ASN A 108 0.90 -8.59 15.16
N ASN A 109 0.61 -7.33 15.47
CA ASN A 109 0.63 -6.82 16.86
C ASN A 109 -0.75 -6.86 17.51
#